data_AF-A0A2V9VXQ7-F1
#
_entry.id   AF-A0A2V9VXQ7-F1
#
_cell.length_a   1.000
_cell.length_b   1.000
_cell.length_c   1.000
_cell.angle_alpha   90.00
_cell.angle_beta   90.00
_cell.angle_gamma   90.00
#
_symmetry.space_group_name_H-M   'P 1'
#
loop_
_entity.id
_entity.type
_entity.pdbx_description
1 polymer ?
#
loop_
_entity_poly.entity_id
_entity_poly.type
_entity_poly.pdbx_seq_one_letter_code
_entity_poly.pdbx_strand_id
1 'polypeptide(L)'
;VYGAQYVSVPVDDDGLLTDQLDPSLRAGPKFMYVLPNFQNPAGVTLSEGRRHQLILLADKYGVPIVEDDPYGQLRYEGAHLAPLVVLDRDNLRRDNGFTLGNVIYLSTFSKTLAPGIRLAWIVAPEEVISKLVQLKQAADLHTSTFNQYVAYEVARDGFLDQHV
;
A
#
# COMPACT_ATOMS: atom_id res chain seq x y z
N VAL A 1 -17.65 2.67 15.86
CA VAL A 1 -16.44 3.12 16.60
C VAL A 1 -15.67 4.19 15.84
N TYR A 2 -15.40 4.07 14.54
CA TYR A 2 -14.59 5.07 13.81
C TYR A 2 -15.36 6.09 12.95
N GLY A 3 -16.63 5.84 12.59
CA GLY A 3 -17.54 6.86 12.06
C GLY A 3 -17.09 7.61 10.80
N ALA A 4 -16.20 7.02 9.98
CA ALA A 4 -15.65 7.68 8.81
C ALA A 4 -16.74 7.99 7.76
N GLN A 5 -16.59 9.16 7.13
CA GLN A 5 -17.35 9.53 5.93
C GLN A 5 -16.51 9.18 4.70
N TYR A 6 -17.16 8.59 3.69
CA TYR A 6 -16.48 8.15 2.48
C TYR A 6 -16.84 9.05 1.31
N VAL A 7 -15.82 9.37 0.51
CA VAL A 7 -15.98 9.97 -0.80
C VAL A 7 -15.43 8.98 -1.81
N SER A 8 -16.29 8.46 -2.68
CA SER A 8 -15.90 7.51 -3.71
C SER A 8 -15.44 8.25 -4.97
N VAL A 9 -14.57 7.58 -5.72
CA VAL A 9 -14.07 8.05 -7.02
C VAL A 9 -14.32 6.92 -8.01
N PRO A 10 -14.81 7.20 -9.22
CA PRO A 10 -15.06 6.15 -10.20
C PRO A 10 -13.76 5.48 -10.65
N VAL A 11 -13.93 4.27 -11.19
CA VAL A 11 -12.86 3.40 -11.68
C VAL A 11 -13.26 2.97 -13.10
N ASP A 12 -12.29 2.95 -14.00
CA ASP A 12 -12.41 2.35 -15.33
C ASP A 12 -11.37 1.22 -15.51
N ASP A 13 -11.16 0.79 -16.75
CA ASP A 13 -10.24 -0.31 -17.07
C ASP A 13 -8.77 -0.02 -16.71
N ASP A 14 -8.38 1.25 -16.59
CA ASP A 14 -7.05 1.71 -16.17
C ASP A 14 -6.99 2.06 -14.67
N GLY A 15 -8.01 1.66 -13.90
CA GLY A 15 -8.10 1.89 -12.46
C GLY A 15 -8.81 3.20 -12.08
N LEU A 16 -8.40 3.79 -10.97
CA LEU A 16 -9.02 4.98 -10.41
C LEU A 16 -8.88 6.21 -11.31
N LEU A 17 -9.98 6.93 -11.55
CA LEU A 17 -10.01 8.17 -12.35
C LEU A 17 -9.38 9.34 -11.59
N THR A 18 -8.08 9.53 -11.76
CA THR A 18 -7.28 10.53 -11.04
C THR A 18 -7.64 11.97 -11.38
N ASP A 19 -8.16 12.23 -12.57
CA ASP A 19 -8.67 13.53 -13.00
C ASP A 19 -9.94 13.96 -12.23
N GLN A 20 -10.67 12.99 -11.67
CA GLN A 20 -11.86 13.24 -10.85
C GLN A 20 -11.57 13.36 -9.35
N LEU A 21 -10.31 13.27 -8.92
CA LEU A 21 -9.93 13.37 -7.51
C LEU A 21 -9.97 14.80 -6.95
N ASP A 22 -9.75 15.83 -7.77
CA ASP A 22 -9.54 17.21 -7.31
C ASP A 22 -10.69 17.73 -6.42
N PRO A 23 -11.98 17.55 -6.76
CA PRO A 23 -13.09 17.97 -5.88
C PRO A 23 -13.10 17.22 -4.55
N SER A 24 -12.84 15.91 -4.58
CA SER A 24 -12.81 15.06 -3.40
C SER A 24 -11.67 15.41 -2.45
N LEU A 25 -10.48 15.74 -3.00
CA LEU A 25 -9.32 16.14 -2.22
C LEU A 25 -9.48 17.54 -1.59
N ARG A 26 -10.18 18.46 -2.26
CA ARG A 26 -10.52 19.78 -1.69
C ARG A 26 -11.42 19.70 -0.46
N ALA A 27 -12.17 18.62 -0.29
CA ALA A 27 -12.96 18.40 0.91
C ALA A 27 -12.10 18.08 2.16
N GLY A 28 -10.79 17.88 1.99
CA GLY A 28 -9.84 17.61 3.08
C GLY A 28 -9.99 16.22 3.70
N PRO A 29 -10.03 15.14 2.90
CA PRO A 29 -10.08 13.78 3.43
C PRO A 29 -8.83 13.48 4.26
N LYS A 30 -8.95 12.59 5.25
CA LYS A 30 -7.84 12.21 6.13
C LYS A 30 -6.79 11.36 5.42
N PHE A 31 -7.20 10.55 4.45
CA PHE A 31 -6.34 9.73 3.61
C PHE A 31 -7.13 9.22 2.40
N MET A 32 -6.42 8.75 1.38
CA MET A 32 -6.95 7.92 0.31
C MET A 32 -6.64 6.46 0.58
N TYR A 33 -7.54 5.54 0.28
CA TYR A 33 -7.28 4.09 0.31
C TYR A 33 -7.31 3.55 -1.10
N VAL A 34 -6.20 2.92 -1.53
CA VAL A 34 -5.99 2.54 -2.92
C VAL A 34 -5.45 1.11 -2.99
N LEU A 35 -6.13 0.28 -3.79
CA LEU A 35 -5.66 -1.04 -4.23
C LEU A 35 -5.16 -0.89 -5.67
N PRO A 36 -3.85 -0.66 -5.90
CA PRO A 36 -3.35 -0.30 -7.24
C PRO A 36 -3.17 -1.51 -8.16
N ASN A 37 -3.16 -2.73 -7.61
CA ASN A 37 -2.97 -3.98 -8.36
C ASN A 37 -4.18 -4.90 -8.19
N PHE A 38 -4.71 -5.39 -9.31
CA PHE A 38 -5.73 -6.44 -9.36
C PHE A 38 -6.89 -6.19 -8.39
N GLN A 39 -7.42 -4.96 -8.43
CA GLN A 39 -8.34 -4.44 -7.43
C GLN A 39 -9.51 -5.40 -7.19
N ASN A 40 -9.75 -5.81 -5.95
CA ASN A 40 -10.95 -6.58 -5.62
C ASN A 40 -12.14 -5.61 -5.47
N PRO A 41 -13.27 -5.75 -6.21
CA PRO A 41 -13.66 -6.86 -7.10
C PRO A 41 -13.45 -6.66 -8.61
N ALA A 42 -13.02 -5.48 -9.08
CA ALA A 42 -12.99 -5.14 -10.50
C ALA A 42 -11.86 -5.81 -11.32
N GLY A 43 -10.81 -6.31 -10.68
CA GLY A 43 -9.64 -6.94 -11.31
C GLY A 43 -8.66 -5.96 -11.98
N VAL A 44 -8.99 -4.66 -12.03
CA VAL A 44 -8.21 -3.65 -12.76
C VAL A 44 -6.92 -3.28 -12.03
N THR A 45 -5.94 -2.79 -12.78
CA THR A 45 -4.66 -2.28 -12.27
C THR A 45 -4.53 -0.81 -12.61
N LEU A 46 -4.13 0.00 -11.63
CA LEU A 46 -3.87 1.42 -11.85
C LEU A 46 -2.69 1.60 -12.80
N SER A 47 -2.93 2.26 -13.94
CA SER A 47 -1.91 2.51 -14.95
C SER A 47 -0.76 3.37 -14.42
N GLU A 48 0.43 3.24 -15.02
CA GLU A 48 1.64 3.96 -14.58
C GLU A 48 1.43 5.49 -14.55
N GLY A 49 0.83 6.05 -15.59
CA GLY A 49 0.53 7.49 -15.64
C GLY A 49 -0.38 7.95 -14.50
N ARG A 50 -1.38 7.14 -14.13
CA ARG A 50 -2.28 7.45 -13.02
C ARG A 50 -1.62 7.29 -11.66
N ARG A 51 -0.70 6.33 -11.51
CA ARG A 51 0.13 6.21 -10.29
C ARG A 51 0.93 7.50 -10.06
N HIS A 52 1.60 8.01 -11.08
CA HIS A 52 2.33 9.28 -10.98
C HIS A 52 1.41 10.46 -10.64
N GLN A 53 0.27 10.58 -11.33
CA GLN A 53 -0.70 11.63 -11.04
C GLN A 53 -1.23 11.57 -9.60
N LEU A 54 -1.48 10.36 -9.09
CA LEU A 54 -1.95 10.15 -7.73
C LEU A 54 -0.93 10.62 -6.69
N ILE A 55 0.36 10.33 -6.88
CA ILE A 55 1.44 10.85 -6.03
C ILE A 55 1.47 12.38 -6.02
N LEU A 56 1.42 12.99 -7.21
CA LEU A 56 1.45 14.46 -7.34
C LEU A 56 0.23 15.12 -6.68
N LEU A 57 -0.95 14.50 -6.79
CA LEU A 57 -2.17 14.98 -6.12
C LEU A 57 -2.10 14.83 -4.60
N ALA A 58 -1.61 13.68 -4.11
CA ALA A 58 -1.40 13.46 -2.68
C ALA A 58 -0.47 14.51 -2.07
N ASP A 59 0.65 14.79 -2.74
CA ASP A 59 1.60 15.82 -2.31
C ASP A 59 1.00 17.23 -2.36
N LYS A 60 0.36 17.59 -3.48
CA LYS A 60 -0.31 18.89 -3.67
C LYS A 60 -1.32 19.20 -2.56
N TYR A 61 -2.10 18.20 -2.16
CA TYR A 61 -3.17 18.37 -1.17
C TYR A 61 -2.75 18.01 0.25
N GLY A 62 -1.55 17.46 0.45
CA GLY A 62 -1.11 16.94 1.75
C GLY A 62 -2.00 15.81 2.28
N VAL A 63 -2.55 14.98 1.38
CA VAL A 63 -3.44 13.87 1.73
C VAL A 63 -2.67 12.55 1.57
N PRO A 64 -2.45 11.78 2.64
CA PRO A 64 -1.71 10.53 2.57
C PRO A 64 -2.48 9.44 1.81
N ILE A 65 -1.74 8.52 1.19
CA ILE A 65 -2.28 7.34 0.52
C ILE A 65 -1.98 6.11 1.36
N VAL A 66 -3.01 5.32 1.66
CA VAL A 66 -2.86 3.93 2.12
C VAL A 66 -2.89 3.06 0.88
N GLU A 67 -1.72 2.57 0.49
CA GLU A 67 -1.54 1.62 -0.62
C GLU A 67 -1.69 0.20 -0.07
N ASP A 68 -2.80 -0.48 -0.39
CA ASP A 68 -3.02 -1.87 -0.04
C ASP A 68 -2.64 -2.76 -1.22
N ASP A 69 -1.56 -3.52 -1.09
CA ASP A 69 -1.00 -4.32 -2.18
C ASP A 69 -0.82 -5.80 -1.79
N PRO A 70 -1.92 -6.55 -1.64
CA PRO A 70 -1.87 -7.97 -1.33
C PRO A 70 -1.61 -8.83 -2.59
N TYR A 71 -1.72 -8.25 -3.79
CA TYR A 71 -1.69 -8.97 -5.06
C TYR A 71 -0.54 -8.55 -5.99
N GLY A 72 0.27 -7.55 -5.66
CA GLY A 72 1.27 -6.97 -6.58
C GLY A 72 2.29 -7.96 -7.13
N GLN A 73 2.56 -9.04 -6.41
CA GLN A 73 3.42 -10.14 -6.83
C GLN A 73 2.71 -11.19 -7.70
N LEU A 74 1.38 -11.24 -7.70
CA LEU A 74 0.57 -12.25 -8.41
C LEU A 74 0.20 -11.81 -9.84
N ARG A 75 1.17 -11.26 -10.57
CA ARG A 75 0.97 -10.79 -11.95
C ARG A 75 1.21 -11.93 -12.93
N TYR A 76 0.14 -12.40 -13.58
CA TYR A 76 0.26 -13.47 -14.58
C TYR A 76 0.78 -12.98 -15.94
N GLU A 77 0.42 -11.75 -16.34
CA GLU A 77 0.81 -11.17 -17.63
C GLU A 77 1.15 -9.67 -17.50
N GLY A 78 1.94 -9.17 -18.46
CA GLY A 78 2.40 -7.79 -18.50
C GLY A 78 3.60 -7.50 -17.59
N ALA A 79 4.12 -6.27 -17.67
CA ALA A 79 5.24 -5.84 -16.86
C ALA A 79 4.81 -5.50 -15.42
N HIS A 80 5.70 -5.73 -14.46
CA HIS A 80 5.52 -5.25 -13.09
C HIS A 80 5.53 -3.71 -13.07
N LEU A 81 4.58 -3.12 -12.34
CA LEU A 81 4.49 -1.67 -12.15
C LEU A 81 4.98 -1.32 -10.75
N ALA A 82 5.83 -0.30 -10.65
CA ALA A 82 6.34 0.17 -9.37
C ALA A 82 5.20 0.51 -8.40
N PRO A 83 5.27 0.05 -7.13
CA PRO A 83 4.35 0.46 -6.07
C PRO A 83 4.35 1.99 -5.89
N LEU A 84 3.23 2.55 -5.44
CA LEU A 84 3.08 3.98 -5.16
C LEU A 84 4.14 4.46 -4.17
N VAL A 85 4.44 3.67 -3.14
CA VAL A 85 5.47 4.02 -2.15
C VAL A 85 6.87 4.18 -2.75
N VAL A 86 7.19 3.44 -3.82
CA VAL A 86 8.45 3.58 -4.56
C VAL A 86 8.44 4.86 -5.39
N LEU A 87 7.33 5.14 -6.07
CA LEU A 87 7.17 6.36 -6.88
C LEU A 87 7.17 7.63 -6.02
N ASP A 88 6.58 7.58 -4.82
CA ASP A 88 6.56 8.70 -3.86
C ASP A 88 7.98 9.05 -3.37
N ARG A 89 8.77 8.03 -2.99
CA ARG A 89 10.18 8.18 -2.67
C ARG A 89 10.95 8.83 -3.82
N ASP A 90 10.79 8.29 -5.03
CA ASP A 90 11.52 8.75 -6.22
C ASP A 90 11.12 10.17 -6.64
N ASN A 91 9.87 10.56 -6.40
CA ASN A 91 9.36 11.91 -6.62
C ASN A 91 9.97 12.92 -5.64
N LEU A 92 10.05 12.56 -4.36
CA LEU A 92 10.60 13.45 -3.33
C LEU A 92 12.12 13.58 -3.43
N ARG A 93 12.85 12.50 -3.75
CA ARG A 93 14.33 12.44 -3.74
C ARG A 93 14.97 12.97 -2.45
N ARG A 94 14.24 12.92 -1.33
CA ARG A 94 14.67 13.52 -0.04
C ARG A 94 15.39 12.55 0.87
N ASP A 95 15.27 11.24 0.62
CA ASP A 95 16.02 10.18 1.31
C ASP A 95 16.27 9.00 0.35
N ASN A 96 17.11 8.05 0.80
CA ASN A 96 17.34 6.77 0.11
C ASN A 96 16.47 5.64 0.69
N GLY A 97 15.46 5.98 1.50
CA GLY A 97 14.66 5.06 2.29
C GLY A 97 13.17 5.19 1.97
N PHE A 98 12.32 4.83 2.93
CA PHE A 98 10.89 5.10 2.89
C PHE A 98 10.48 5.89 4.15
N THR A 99 11.38 6.75 4.62
CA THR A 99 11.23 7.47 5.90
C THR A 99 10.49 8.80 5.75
N LEU A 100 10.43 9.31 4.52
CA LEU A 100 9.70 10.49 4.10
C LEU A 100 8.70 10.10 3.01
N GLY A 101 7.55 10.77 2.97
CA GLY A 101 6.51 10.47 1.98
C GLY A 101 5.11 10.61 2.52
N ASN A 102 4.16 10.53 1.60
CA ASN A 102 2.73 10.53 1.86
C ASN A 102 2.12 9.13 1.70
N VAL A 103 2.88 8.13 1.23
CA VAL A 103 2.37 6.76 1.03
C VAL A 103 2.67 5.86 2.24
N ILE A 104 1.64 5.17 2.70
CA ILE A 104 1.67 4.09 3.69
C ILE A 104 1.36 2.79 2.93
N TYR A 105 2.39 1.99 2.67
CA TYR A 105 2.28 0.72 1.96
C TYR A 105 1.94 -0.43 2.91
N LEU A 106 0.98 -1.25 2.51
CA LEU A 106 0.55 -2.47 3.19
C LEU A 106 0.73 -3.64 2.25
N SER A 107 1.31 -4.73 2.75
CA SER A 107 1.30 -6.01 2.02
C SER A 107 1.31 -7.20 2.98
N THR A 108 1.09 -8.39 2.43
CA THR A 108 0.76 -9.58 3.20
C THR A 108 1.24 -10.88 2.58
N PHE A 109 1.55 -11.85 3.44
CA PHE A 109 1.76 -13.25 3.05
C PHE A 109 0.46 -14.03 2.82
N SER A 110 -0.71 -13.39 2.96
CA SER A 110 -2.00 -14.09 2.87
C SER A 110 -2.28 -14.67 1.48
N LYS A 111 -1.65 -14.13 0.44
CA LYS A 111 -1.87 -14.52 -0.97
C LYS A 111 -0.63 -15.13 -1.62
N THR A 112 0.54 -14.94 -1.01
CA THR A 112 1.85 -15.41 -1.52
C THR A 112 2.45 -16.56 -0.73
N LEU A 113 1.90 -16.90 0.45
CA LEU A 113 2.35 -18.05 1.25
C LEU A 113 1.18 -18.83 1.83
N ALA A 114 0.50 -18.29 2.85
CA ALA A 114 -0.65 -18.92 3.46
C ALA A 114 -1.45 -17.92 4.30
N PRO A 115 -2.78 -17.81 4.14
CA PRO A 115 -3.61 -16.90 4.95
C PRO A 115 -3.57 -17.24 6.45
N GLY A 116 -3.35 -18.51 6.80
CA GLY A 116 -3.26 -18.99 8.18
C GLY A 116 -2.05 -18.47 8.96
N ILE A 117 -1.02 -17.95 8.29
CA ILE A 117 0.17 -17.39 8.96
C ILE A 117 -0.12 -16.04 9.63
N ARG A 118 -1.20 -15.35 9.22
CA ARG A 118 -1.64 -14.05 9.76
C ARG A 118 -0.51 -13.00 9.80
N LEU A 119 0.35 -12.99 8.77
CA LEU A 119 1.49 -12.10 8.68
C LEU A 119 1.32 -11.07 7.55
N ALA A 120 1.60 -9.82 7.89
CA ALA A 120 1.58 -8.66 7.02
C ALA A 120 2.63 -7.66 7.50
N TRP A 121 2.98 -6.70 6.65
CA TRP A 121 3.93 -5.64 6.97
C TRP A 121 3.44 -4.30 6.46
N ILE A 122 4.01 -3.25 7.06
CA ILE A 122 3.71 -1.85 6.75
C ILE A 122 5.03 -1.14 6.47
N VAL A 123 5.08 -0.37 5.38
CA VAL A 123 6.17 0.56 5.08
C VAL A 123 5.59 1.96 5.05
N ALA A 124 6.06 2.84 5.93
CA ALA A 124 5.53 4.19 6.11
C ALA A 124 6.58 5.08 6.82
N PRO A 125 6.39 6.42 6.83
CA PRO A 125 7.23 7.33 7.60
C PRO A 125 7.36 6.94 9.08
N GLU A 126 8.52 7.21 9.68
CA GLU A 126 8.87 6.76 11.04
C GLU A 126 7.88 7.27 12.10
N GLU A 127 7.36 8.49 11.94
CA GLU A 127 6.35 9.07 12.83
C GLU A 127 5.03 8.27 12.80
N VAL A 128 4.64 7.78 11.62
CA VAL A 128 3.45 6.94 11.44
C VAL A 128 3.68 5.57 12.07
N ILE A 129 4.82 4.94 11.77
CA ILE A 129 5.19 3.64 12.35
C ILE A 129 5.22 3.70 13.88
N SER A 130 5.79 4.76 14.46
CA SER A 130 5.84 4.95 15.91
C SER A 130 4.46 4.96 16.57
N LYS A 131 3.47 5.61 15.93
CA LYS A 131 2.08 5.62 16.40
C LYS A 131 1.40 4.26 16.21
N LEU A 132 1.63 3.60 15.08
CA LEU A 132 1.09 2.26 14.82
C LEU A 132 1.63 1.22 15.82
N VAL A 133 2.91 1.31 16.20
CA VAL A 133 3.51 0.44 17.22
C VAL A 133 2.82 0.60 18.58
N GLN A 134 2.56 1.84 19.01
CA GLN A 134 1.82 2.11 20.26
C GLN A 134 0.42 1.50 20.24
N LEU A 135 -0.30 1.66 19.13
CA LEU A 135 -1.63 1.06 18.95
C LEU A 135 -1.57 -0.47 18.94
N LYS A 136 -0.58 -1.05 18.24
CA LYS A 136 -0.41 -2.51 18.17
C LYS A 136 -0.07 -3.12 19.53
N GLN A 137 0.79 -2.47 20.30
CA GLN A 137 1.10 -2.88 21.67
C GLN A 137 -0.15 -2.94 22.54
N ALA A 138 -1.03 -1.95 22.44
CA ALA A 138 -2.29 -1.93 23.17
C ALA A 138 -3.31 -2.97 22.66
N ALA A 139 -3.25 -3.33 21.38
CA ALA A 139 -4.22 -4.22 20.74
C ALA A 139 -3.89 -5.71 20.92
N ASP A 140 -2.64 -6.11 20.63
CA ASP A 140 -2.24 -7.53 20.62
C ASP A 140 -0.79 -7.78 21.05
N LEU A 141 -0.13 -6.75 21.62
CA LEU A 141 1.30 -6.71 21.99
C LEU A 141 2.24 -6.81 20.78
N HIS A 142 2.21 -7.93 20.07
CA HIS A 142 3.05 -8.20 18.91
C HIS A 142 2.44 -9.30 18.03
N THR A 143 2.85 -9.35 16.77
CA THR A 143 2.55 -10.48 15.89
C THR A 143 3.29 -11.74 16.39
N SER A 144 2.74 -12.94 16.12
CA SER A 144 3.39 -14.21 16.49
C SER A 144 4.84 -14.25 16.03
N THR A 145 5.78 -14.34 16.99
CA THR A 145 7.21 -14.43 16.72
C THR A 145 7.55 -15.69 15.93
N PHE A 146 6.90 -16.82 16.26
CA PHE A 146 7.07 -18.07 15.53
C PHE A 146 6.71 -17.92 14.05
N ASN A 147 5.56 -17.28 13.75
CA ASN A 147 5.13 -17.08 12.37
C ASN A 147 6.07 -16.14 11.61
N GLN A 148 6.63 -15.14 12.28
CA GLN A 148 7.66 -14.26 11.70
C GLN A 148 8.94 -15.03 11.37
N TYR A 149 9.40 -15.91 12.26
CA TYR A 149 10.56 -16.78 12.00
C TYR A 149 10.31 -17.74 10.83
N VAL A 150 9.14 -18.37 10.77
CA VAL A 150 8.78 -19.25 9.64
C VAL A 150 8.84 -18.47 8.32
N ALA A 151 8.24 -17.29 8.27
CA ALA A 151 8.29 -16.46 7.06
C ALA A 151 9.70 -16.01 6.71
N TYR A 152 10.54 -15.69 7.69
CA TYR A 152 11.96 -15.37 7.48
C TYR A 152 12.75 -16.55 6.88
N GLU A 153 12.61 -17.75 7.45
CA GLU A 153 13.29 -18.95 6.95
C GLU A 153 12.86 -19.30 5.52
N VAL A 154 11.59 -19.07 5.19
CA VAL A 154 11.07 -19.23 3.82
C VAL A 154 11.61 -18.15 2.88
N ALA A 155 11.73 -16.89 3.33
CA ALA A 155 12.13 -15.79 2.47
C ALA A 155 13.65 -15.68 2.23
N ARG A 156 14.49 -16.11 3.18
CA ARG A 156 15.92 -15.77 3.19
C ARG A 156 16.75 -16.38 2.05
N ASP A 157 16.32 -17.52 1.51
CA ASP A 157 17.09 -18.32 0.54
C ASP A 157 16.49 -18.26 -0.88
N GLY A 158 15.66 -17.24 -1.18
CA GLY A 158 15.09 -17.00 -2.51
C GLY A 158 13.95 -17.94 -2.91
N PHE A 159 13.39 -18.72 -1.98
CA PHE A 159 12.24 -19.59 -2.27
C PHE A 159 11.03 -18.79 -2.75
N LEU A 160 10.76 -17.61 -2.17
CA LEU A 160 9.63 -16.78 -2.57
C LEU A 160 9.74 -16.33 -4.04
N ASP A 161 10.94 -16.03 -4.52
CA ASP A 161 11.18 -15.60 -5.91
C ASP A 161 10.94 -16.73 -6.93
N GLN A 162 10.99 -17.99 -6.50
CA GLN A 162 10.66 -19.15 -7.34
C GLN A 162 9.19 -19.57 -7.20
N HIS A 163 8.59 -19.28 -6.05
CA HIS A 163 7.23 -19.69 -5.72
C HIS A 163 6.17 -18.77 -6.33
N VAL A 164 6.47 -17.47 -6.38
CA VAL A 164 5.57 -16.40 -6.84
C VAL A 164 5.98 -15.94 -8.22
#